data_AF-A0A423VPU1-F1
#
_entry.id   AF-A0A423VPU1-F1
#
_cell.length_a   1.000
_cell.length_b   1.000
_cell.length_c   1.000
_cell.angle_alpha   90.00
_cell.angle_beta   90.00
_cell.angle_gamma   90.00
#
_symmetry.space_group_name_H-M   'P 1'
#
loop_
_entity.id
_entity.type
_entity.pdbx_description
1 polymer ?
#
loop_
_entity_poly.entity_id
_entity_poly.type
_entity_poly.pdbx_seq_one_letter_code
_entity_poly.pdbx_strand_id
1 'polypeptide(L)'
;MAANYWESTQRKNWQFSKEQLASMRQKLEDEDQGLVQSFGLPQLPHLNIFFNQQINRLGKRLGVRQQAMATAQVYIKRFYTKVEIRRTNPFLVITTALYLACKMEECPQHIRLMNQEARSLWTDMQLFQDPSKIGECEFWLISEMSSNLIVHQPYRTLTGLQSSLGLTQDEMALSWSIINDHYMTDLPLLYPPHTVALMAILLAIVFRPSQNTTQAGAAAAAAAQAAAAAAGGGAAAGAAMAQPGMAGINAVTAALAQAQARQPPTPGGGGAVVGPPGGQQQQQAGAADGPAGGVSASQSAALSKEKNERYSKMHRFGLWLAESNIDIEAIVDCTQELISFYDFQEQYNDKLTREQIVRFIKARGLDKG
;
A
#
# COMPACT_ATOMS: atom_id res chain seq x y z
N MET A 1 26.36 -16.29 -6.22
CA MET A 1 26.58 -14.82 -6.36
C MET A 1 25.30 -13.97 -6.20
N ALA A 2 24.07 -14.50 -6.39
CA ALA A 2 22.82 -13.74 -6.27
C ALA A 2 22.17 -13.73 -4.86
N ALA A 3 22.84 -14.22 -3.81
CA ALA A 3 22.22 -14.41 -2.50
C ALA A 3 22.49 -13.28 -1.49
N ASN A 4 23.54 -12.47 -1.72
CA ASN A 4 23.99 -11.44 -0.78
C ASN A 4 23.66 -10.05 -1.33
N TYR A 5 22.80 -9.31 -0.62
CA TYR A 5 22.43 -7.95 -0.97
C TYR A 5 23.64 -6.99 -0.95
N TRP A 6 24.61 -7.19 -0.05
CA TRP A 6 25.70 -6.24 0.18
C TRP A 6 26.67 -6.11 -0.99
N GLU A 7 26.80 -7.17 -1.78
CA GLU A 7 27.65 -7.23 -2.98
C GLU A 7 26.85 -7.06 -4.29
N SER A 8 25.52 -6.99 -4.16
CA SER A 8 24.58 -6.99 -5.29
C SER A 8 24.72 -5.74 -6.16
N THR A 9 24.36 -5.89 -7.44
CA THR A 9 24.24 -4.77 -8.37
C THR A 9 23.14 -3.79 -7.98
N GLN A 10 22.11 -4.26 -7.27
CA GLN A 10 21.06 -3.39 -6.73
C GLN A 10 21.63 -2.34 -5.78
N ARG A 11 22.46 -2.76 -4.81
CA ARG A 11 23.07 -1.81 -3.87
C ARG A 11 24.05 -0.87 -4.56
N LYS A 12 24.87 -1.38 -5.48
CA LYS A 12 25.94 -0.60 -6.13
C LYS A 12 25.42 0.45 -7.11
N ASN A 13 24.37 0.13 -7.86
CA ASN A 13 23.97 0.91 -9.03
C ASN A 13 22.55 1.51 -8.91
N TRP A 14 21.72 1.06 -7.97
CA TRP A 14 20.29 1.40 -7.89
C TRP A 14 19.83 1.81 -6.49
N GLN A 15 20.78 2.14 -5.61
CA GLN A 15 20.49 2.77 -4.33
C GLN A 15 20.90 4.25 -4.41
N PHE A 16 19.96 5.14 -4.12
CA PHE A 16 20.13 6.58 -4.25
C PHE A 16 19.79 7.29 -2.94
N SER A 17 20.31 8.51 -2.76
CA SER A 17 19.78 9.41 -1.73
C SER A 17 18.51 10.12 -2.18
N LYS A 18 17.72 10.63 -1.24
CA LYS A 18 16.50 11.42 -1.54
C LYS A 18 16.82 12.63 -2.44
N GLU A 19 17.90 13.34 -2.12
CA GLU A 19 18.38 14.50 -2.88
C GLU A 19 18.82 14.13 -4.30
N GLN A 20 19.54 13.00 -4.45
CA GLN A 20 19.96 12.52 -5.76
C GLN A 20 18.77 12.18 -6.64
N LEU A 21 17.77 11.46 -6.12
CA LEU A 21 16.55 11.16 -6.88
C LEU A 21 15.78 12.41 -7.26
N ALA A 22 15.65 13.37 -6.33
CA ALA A 22 15.00 14.64 -6.62
C ALA A 22 15.74 15.42 -7.73
N SER A 23 17.07 15.50 -7.65
CA SER A 23 17.90 16.15 -8.66
C SER A 23 17.82 15.47 -10.03
N MET A 24 17.85 14.14 -10.08
CA MET A 24 17.69 13.38 -11.33
C MET A 24 16.33 13.64 -11.98
N ARG A 25 15.26 13.69 -11.20
CA ARG A 25 13.92 13.98 -11.69
C ARG A 25 13.78 15.43 -12.17
N GLN A 26 14.31 16.38 -11.41
CA GLN A 26 14.31 17.79 -11.81
C GLN A 26 15.07 17.98 -13.13
N LYS A 27 16.21 17.31 -13.29
CA LYS A 27 16.99 17.35 -14.52
C LYS A 27 16.19 16.84 -15.73
N LEU A 28 15.41 15.76 -15.57
CA LEU A 28 14.54 15.26 -16.65
C LEU A 28 13.44 16.28 -17.01
N GLU A 29 12.86 16.94 -16.01
CA GLU A 29 11.87 18.01 -16.25
C GLU A 29 12.49 19.22 -16.95
N ASP A 30 13.71 19.61 -16.58
CA ASP A 30 14.41 20.74 -17.18
C ASP A 30 14.83 20.45 -18.63
N GLU A 31 15.22 19.21 -18.95
CA GLU A 31 15.56 18.77 -20.31
C GLU A 31 14.35 18.80 -21.26
N ASP A 32 13.16 18.47 -20.75
CA ASP A 32 11.92 18.39 -21.52
C ASP A 32 10.92 19.49 -21.12
N GLN A 33 11.40 20.71 -20.82
CA GLN A 33 10.59 21.82 -20.27
C GLN A 33 9.35 22.17 -21.11
N GLY A 34 9.42 22.05 -22.44
CA GLY A 34 8.27 22.28 -23.33
C GLY A 34 7.18 21.20 -23.21
N LEU A 35 7.56 19.94 -22.93
CA LEU A 35 6.61 18.87 -22.62
C LEU A 35 5.99 19.05 -21.24
N VAL A 36 6.76 19.62 -20.30
CA VAL A 36 6.27 19.93 -18.96
C VAL A 36 5.18 20.98 -18.95
N GLN A 37 5.39 22.06 -19.70
CA GLN A 37 4.43 23.15 -19.78
C GLN A 37 3.16 22.76 -20.55
N SER A 38 3.26 21.87 -21.54
CA SER A 38 2.12 21.44 -22.35
C SER A 38 1.26 20.37 -21.67
N PHE A 39 1.87 19.48 -20.86
CA PHE A 39 1.17 18.41 -20.16
C PHE A 39 1.61 18.32 -18.70
N GLY A 40 0.79 18.89 -17.81
CA GLY A 40 0.94 18.71 -16.37
C GLY A 40 0.74 17.24 -15.99
N LEU A 41 1.70 16.68 -15.26
CA LEU A 41 1.61 15.32 -14.72
C LEU A 41 0.94 15.35 -13.33
N PRO A 42 0.21 14.28 -12.96
CA PRO A 42 -0.19 14.07 -11.57
C PRO A 42 1.04 14.01 -10.67
N GLN A 43 0.83 14.24 -9.37
CA GLN A 43 1.89 14.09 -8.38
C GLN A 43 2.47 12.67 -8.43
N LEU A 44 3.78 12.54 -8.20
CA LEU A 44 4.49 11.27 -8.31
C LEU A 44 3.89 10.15 -7.43
N PRO A 45 3.43 10.39 -6.18
CA PRO A 45 2.75 9.37 -5.38
C PRO A 45 1.48 8.84 -6.08
N HIS A 46 0.67 9.71 -6.69
CA HIS A 46 -0.53 9.31 -7.42
C HIS A 46 -0.20 8.49 -8.68
N LEU A 47 0.88 8.84 -9.39
CA LEU A 47 1.37 8.05 -10.52
C LEU A 47 1.83 6.65 -10.07
N ASN A 48 2.57 6.56 -8.98
CA ASN A 48 2.99 5.28 -8.43
C ASN A 48 1.80 4.41 -8.00
N ILE A 49 0.77 5.02 -7.40
CA ILE A 49 -0.49 4.34 -7.06
C ILE A 49 -1.15 3.78 -8.31
N PHE A 50 -1.26 4.61 -9.36
CA PHE A 50 -1.86 4.21 -10.63
C PHE A 50 -1.11 3.04 -11.28
N PHE A 51 0.22 3.11 -11.36
CA PHE A 51 1.05 2.03 -11.92
C PHE A 51 0.90 0.73 -11.14
N ASN A 52 0.92 0.79 -9.81
CA ASN A 52 0.70 -0.37 -8.96
C ASN A 52 -0.70 -0.97 -9.21
N GLN A 53 -1.75 -0.16 -9.31
CA GLN A 53 -3.10 -0.65 -9.62
C GLN A 53 -3.18 -1.32 -11.00
N GLN A 54 -2.53 -0.75 -12.02
CA GLN A 54 -2.50 -1.33 -13.37
C GLN A 54 -1.75 -2.66 -13.40
N ILE A 55 -0.58 -2.76 -12.75
CA ILE A 55 0.16 -4.02 -12.60
C ILE A 55 -0.67 -5.05 -11.84
N ASN A 56 -1.33 -4.66 -10.75
CA ASN A 56 -2.18 -5.54 -9.97
C ASN A 56 -3.35 -6.11 -10.78
N ARG A 57 -3.99 -5.29 -11.61
CA ARG A 57 -5.07 -5.75 -12.50
C ARG A 57 -4.56 -6.74 -13.54
N LEU A 58 -3.45 -6.43 -14.21
CA LEU A 58 -2.87 -7.31 -15.24
C LEU A 58 -2.30 -8.61 -14.63
N GLY A 59 -1.55 -8.52 -13.54
CA GLY A 59 -0.95 -9.66 -12.84
C GLY A 59 -1.97 -10.65 -12.30
N LYS A 60 -3.10 -10.16 -11.73
CA LYS A 60 -4.20 -11.03 -11.28
C LYS A 60 -4.86 -11.79 -12.42
N ARG A 61 -5.03 -11.16 -13.59
CA ARG A 61 -5.60 -11.83 -14.77
C ARG A 61 -4.69 -12.91 -15.34
N LEU A 62 -3.38 -12.67 -15.32
CA LEU A 62 -2.36 -13.64 -15.75
C LEU A 62 -2.04 -14.70 -14.69
N GLY A 63 -2.57 -14.58 -13.46
CA GLY A 63 -2.24 -15.48 -12.35
C GLY A 63 -0.78 -15.41 -11.90
N VAL A 64 -0.14 -14.25 -12.05
CA VAL A 64 1.29 -14.05 -11.72
C VAL A 64 1.48 -13.94 -10.20
N ARG A 65 2.60 -14.49 -9.71
CA ARG A 65 2.96 -14.44 -8.28
C ARG A 65 3.37 -13.02 -7.85
N GLN A 66 3.14 -12.70 -6.57
CA GLN A 66 3.47 -11.40 -5.99
C GLN A 66 4.94 -11.00 -6.21
N GLN A 67 5.87 -11.96 -6.15
CA GLN A 67 7.29 -11.71 -6.35
C GLN A 67 7.59 -11.08 -7.72
N ALA A 68 7.01 -11.60 -8.81
CA ALA A 68 7.18 -11.03 -10.14
C ALA A 68 6.50 -9.67 -10.31
N MET A 69 5.36 -9.45 -9.64
CA MET A 69 4.69 -8.15 -9.64
C MET A 69 5.52 -7.09 -8.90
N ALA A 70 6.11 -7.45 -7.77
CA ALA A 70 7.03 -6.58 -7.02
C ALA A 70 8.27 -6.21 -7.85
N THR A 71 8.86 -7.18 -8.54
CA THR A 71 10.00 -6.93 -9.44
C THR A 71 9.63 -6.00 -10.60
N ALA A 72 8.44 -6.18 -11.19
CA ALA A 72 7.93 -5.28 -12.22
C ALA A 72 7.76 -3.83 -11.72
N GLN A 73 7.28 -3.64 -10.48
CA GLN A 73 7.16 -2.31 -9.87
C GLN A 73 8.51 -1.61 -9.73
N VAL A 74 9.54 -2.36 -9.32
CA VAL A 74 10.91 -1.82 -9.22
C VAL A 74 11.46 -1.47 -10.60
N TYR A 75 11.23 -2.29 -11.63
CA TYR A 75 11.66 -1.97 -13.00
C TYR A 75 11.07 -0.66 -13.52
N ILE A 76 9.77 -0.43 -13.31
CA ILE A 76 9.11 0.80 -13.72
C ILE A 76 9.73 2.01 -13.03
N LYS A 77 9.99 1.92 -11.72
CA LYS A 77 10.64 3.00 -10.97
C LYS A 77 12.06 3.28 -11.47
N ARG A 78 12.85 2.22 -11.71
CA ARG A 78 14.21 2.34 -12.25
C ARG A 78 14.21 2.99 -13.64
N PHE A 79 13.29 2.58 -14.50
CA PHE A 79 13.15 3.11 -15.86
C PHE A 79 12.78 4.60 -15.85
N TYR A 80 11.76 4.99 -15.08
CA TYR A 80 11.33 6.40 -14.99
C TYR A 80 12.24 7.31 -14.17
N THR A 81 13.31 6.78 -13.58
CA THR A 81 14.38 7.61 -12.99
C THR A 81 15.32 8.17 -14.06
N LYS A 82 15.35 7.56 -15.26
CA LYS A 82 16.21 7.98 -16.38
C LYS A 82 15.43 8.44 -17.61
N VAL A 83 14.18 8.02 -17.74
CA VAL A 83 13.34 8.34 -18.89
C VAL A 83 12.12 9.13 -18.43
N GLU A 84 11.86 10.23 -19.11
CA GLU A 84 10.69 11.06 -18.87
C GLU A 84 9.38 10.32 -19.22
N ILE A 85 8.39 10.36 -18.30
CA ILE A 85 7.13 9.61 -18.44
C ILE A 85 6.37 10.03 -19.70
N ARG A 86 6.45 11.30 -20.07
CA ARG A 86 5.77 11.90 -21.24
C ARG A 86 6.35 11.46 -22.59
N ARG A 87 7.50 10.77 -22.61
CA ARG A 87 8.13 10.26 -23.83
C ARG A 87 7.67 8.86 -24.21
N THR A 88 7.11 8.11 -23.27
CA THR A 88 6.75 6.71 -23.46
C THR A 88 5.26 6.49 -23.19
N ASN A 89 4.73 5.36 -23.62
CA ASN A 89 3.38 4.95 -23.24
C ASN A 89 3.44 4.12 -21.94
N PRO A 90 2.90 4.60 -20.81
CA PRO A 90 3.02 3.89 -19.55
C PRO A 90 2.36 2.51 -19.55
N PHE A 91 1.29 2.30 -20.32
CA PHE A 91 0.65 0.98 -20.41
C PHE A 91 1.55 -0.05 -21.09
N LEU A 92 2.27 0.36 -22.14
CA LEU A 92 3.26 -0.49 -22.80
C LEU A 92 4.41 -0.82 -21.84
N VAL A 93 4.95 0.19 -21.14
CA VAL A 93 6.03 -0.01 -20.16
C VAL A 93 5.58 -0.95 -19.03
N ILE A 94 4.36 -0.81 -18.52
CA ILE A 94 3.79 -1.69 -17.48
C ILE A 94 3.71 -3.14 -17.95
N THR A 95 3.17 -3.40 -19.14
CA THR A 95 3.08 -4.76 -19.70
C THR A 95 4.46 -5.36 -19.93
N THR A 96 5.37 -4.59 -20.52
CA THR A 96 6.74 -5.04 -20.79
C THR A 96 7.52 -5.30 -19.50
N ALA A 97 7.38 -4.44 -18.48
CA ALA A 97 8.03 -4.63 -17.19
C ALA A 97 7.53 -5.91 -16.50
N LEU A 98 6.22 -6.18 -16.54
CA LEU A 98 5.66 -7.43 -16.00
C LEU A 98 6.13 -8.66 -16.80
N TYR A 99 6.17 -8.57 -18.13
CA TYR A 99 6.69 -9.62 -19.00
C TYR A 99 8.15 -9.96 -18.71
N LEU A 100 9.00 -8.93 -18.60
CA LEU A 100 10.41 -9.10 -18.26
C LEU A 100 10.59 -9.67 -16.84
N ALA A 101 9.82 -9.16 -15.86
CA ALA A 101 9.88 -9.65 -14.49
C ALA A 101 9.49 -11.13 -14.41
N CYS A 102 8.45 -11.56 -15.13
CA CYS A 102 8.06 -12.97 -15.22
C CYS A 102 9.19 -13.85 -15.76
N LYS A 103 9.97 -13.37 -16.73
CA LYS A 103 11.14 -14.12 -17.25
C LYS A 103 12.26 -14.20 -16.21
N MET A 104 12.53 -13.12 -15.51
CA MET A 104 13.63 -13.04 -14.54
C MET A 104 13.35 -13.77 -13.23
N GLU A 105 12.08 -13.91 -12.85
CA GLU A 105 11.63 -14.63 -11.64
C GLU A 105 11.27 -16.09 -11.93
N GLU A 106 11.71 -16.64 -13.07
CA GLU A 106 11.50 -18.04 -13.46
C GLU A 106 10.02 -18.46 -13.54
N CYS A 107 9.13 -17.51 -13.89
CA CYS A 107 7.71 -17.76 -14.17
C CYS A 107 7.28 -17.19 -15.55
N PRO A 108 7.95 -17.60 -16.65
CA PRO A 108 7.80 -16.97 -17.96
C PRO A 108 6.37 -17.11 -18.50
N GLN A 109 5.86 -16.02 -19.07
CA GLN A 109 4.57 -15.97 -19.75
C GLN A 109 4.78 -15.85 -21.26
N HIS A 110 3.95 -16.48 -22.08
CA HIS A 110 4.07 -16.36 -23.54
C HIS A 110 3.69 -14.94 -24.00
N ILE A 111 4.48 -14.33 -24.89
CA ILE A 111 4.28 -12.92 -25.32
C ILE A 111 2.88 -12.67 -25.91
N ARG A 112 2.31 -13.63 -26.64
CA ARG A 112 0.95 -13.51 -27.19
C ARG A 112 -0.13 -13.50 -26.10
N LEU A 113 0.06 -14.28 -25.03
CA LEU A 113 -0.87 -14.30 -23.89
C LEU A 113 -0.81 -12.97 -23.14
N MET A 114 0.41 -12.49 -22.85
CA MET A 114 0.63 -11.18 -22.24
C MET A 114 -0.04 -10.06 -23.05
N ASN A 115 0.15 -10.06 -24.37
CA ASN A 115 -0.45 -9.09 -25.27
C ASN A 115 -2.00 -9.17 -25.28
N GLN A 116 -2.56 -10.38 -25.30
CA GLN A 116 -4.01 -10.60 -25.28
C GLN A 116 -4.66 -10.11 -23.97
N GLU A 117 -4.04 -10.39 -22.82
CA GLU A 117 -4.52 -9.94 -21.52
C GLU A 117 -4.42 -8.41 -21.39
N ALA A 118 -3.33 -7.81 -21.87
CA ALA A 118 -3.17 -6.35 -21.90
C ALA A 118 -4.21 -5.67 -22.82
N ARG A 119 -4.42 -6.21 -24.02
CA ARG A 119 -5.42 -5.70 -24.99
C ARG A 119 -6.84 -5.73 -24.45
N SER A 120 -7.19 -6.78 -23.72
CA SER A 120 -8.53 -6.91 -23.11
C SER A 120 -8.70 -6.03 -21.86
N LEU A 121 -7.60 -5.64 -21.20
CA LEU A 121 -7.66 -4.73 -20.06
C LEU A 121 -7.78 -3.25 -20.50
N TRP A 122 -7.09 -2.88 -21.58
CA TRP A 122 -7.03 -1.50 -22.07
C TRP A 122 -7.51 -1.41 -23.52
N THR A 123 -8.80 -1.70 -23.73
CA THR A 123 -9.47 -1.70 -25.03
C THR A 123 -9.41 -0.36 -25.76
N ASP A 124 -9.27 0.73 -24.99
CA ASP A 124 -9.25 2.10 -25.51
C ASP A 124 -7.92 2.47 -26.17
N MET A 125 -6.90 1.60 -26.05
CA MET A 125 -5.55 1.79 -26.57
C MET A 125 -5.29 0.80 -27.70
N GLN A 126 -4.89 1.30 -28.87
CA GLN A 126 -4.58 0.48 -30.05
C GLN A 126 -3.15 -0.10 -30.03
N LEU A 127 -2.47 0.02 -28.90
CA LEU A 127 -1.08 -0.40 -28.65
C LEU A 127 -0.82 -1.90 -28.86
N PHE A 128 -1.77 -2.74 -28.47
CA PHE A 128 -1.58 -4.19 -28.34
C PHE A 128 -2.04 -4.97 -29.58
N GLN A 129 -2.04 -4.34 -30.76
CA GLN A 129 -2.32 -5.02 -32.02
C GLN A 129 -1.14 -5.91 -32.44
N ASP A 130 0.09 -5.40 -32.29
CA ASP A 130 1.32 -6.11 -32.64
C ASP A 130 2.12 -6.47 -31.37
N PRO A 131 2.31 -7.76 -31.04
CA PRO A 131 3.14 -8.17 -29.92
C PRO A 131 4.62 -7.80 -30.09
N SER A 132 5.09 -7.48 -31.30
CA SER A 132 6.49 -7.08 -31.56
C SER A 132 6.88 -5.82 -30.78
N LYS A 133 5.93 -4.91 -30.53
CA LYS A 133 6.14 -3.69 -29.73
C LYS A 133 6.52 -3.98 -28.28
N ILE A 134 6.01 -5.09 -27.71
CA ILE A 134 6.42 -5.53 -26.37
C ILE A 134 7.89 -5.98 -26.40
N GLY A 135 8.31 -6.67 -27.47
CA GLY A 135 9.71 -7.09 -27.66
C GLY A 135 10.68 -5.92 -27.87
N GLU A 136 10.30 -4.92 -28.68
CA GLU A 136 11.08 -3.70 -28.86
C GLU A 136 11.22 -2.93 -27.53
N CYS A 137 10.10 -2.73 -26.84
CA CYS A 137 10.08 -2.06 -25.54
C CYS A 137 10.91 -2.84 -24.51
N GLU A 138 10.92 -4.17 -24.55
CA GLU A 138 11.73 -5.00 -23.66
C GLU A 138 13.21 -4.70 -23.85
N PHE A 139 13.68 -4.66 -25.09
CA PHE A 139 15.08 -4.36 -25.39
C PHE A 139 15.49 -2.99 -24.85
N TRP A 140 14.62 -1.98 -25.02
CA TRP A 140 14.83 -0.64 -24.47
C TRP A 140 14.89 -0.64 -22.94
N LEU A 141 13.95 -1.33 -22.28
CA LEU A 141 13.86 -1.40 -20.83
C LEU A 141 15.09 -2.08 -20.20
N ILE A 142 15.61 -3.15 -20.83
CA ILE A 142 16.85 -3.82 -20.42
C ILE A 142 18.06 -2.89 -20.58
N SER A 143 18.15 -2.22 -21.72
CA SER A 143 19.27 -1.32 -22.04
C SER A 143 19.35 -0.16 -21.05
N GLU A 144 18.21 0.47 -20.74
CA GLU A 144 18.13 1.61 -19.82
C GLU A 144 18.48 1.21 -18.37
N MET A 145 18.09 0.00 -17.96
CA MET A 145 18.48 -0.57 -16.66
C MET A 145 19.89 -1.17 -16.64
N SER A 146 20.64 -1.06 -17.74
CA SER A 146 22.00 -1.58 -17.90
C SER A 146 22.10 -3.07 -17.51
N SER A 147 21.08 -3.86 -17.88
CA SER A 147 20.96 -5.30 -17.58
C SER A 147 21.01 -5.68 -16.08
N ASN A 148 20.74 -4.75 -15.17
CA ASN A 148 20.66 -5.02 -13.73
C ASN A 148 19.26 -5.48 -13.32
N LEU A 149 18.94 -6.74 -13.63
CA LEU A 149 17.57 -7.27 -13.54
C LEU A 149 17.28 -7.99 -12.21
N ILE A 150 18.30 -8.42 -11.47
CA ILE A 150 18.08 -9.09 -10.18
C ILE A 150 17.63 -8.06 -9.13
N VAL A 151 16.50 -8.33 -8.46
CA VAL A 151 15.95 -7.51 -7.38
C VAL A 151 15.82 -8.36 -6.12
N HIS A 152 16.35 -7.86 -5.00
CA HIS A 152 16.20 -8.43 -3.68
C HIS A 152 14.97 -7.83 -3.00
N GLN A 153 13.95 -8.65 -2.76
CA GLN A 153 12.70 -8.20 -2.13
C GLN A 153 12.71 -8.37 -0.59
N PRO A 154 11.97 -7.53 0.17
CA PRO A 154 11.87 -7.62 1.63
C PRO A 154 11.20 -8.89 2.16
N TYR A 155 10.38 -9.59 1.35
CA TYR A 155 9.59 -10.74 1.79
C TYR A 155 10.44 -11.86 2.41
N ARG A 156 11.64 -12.11 1.87
CA ARG A 156 12.54 -13.14 2.38
C ARG A 156 13.02 -12.82 3.80
N THR A 157 13.32 -11.55 4.06
CA THR A 157 13.74 -11.09 5.39
C THR A 157 12.59 -11.18 6.39
N LEU A 158 11.37 -10.81 5.98
CA LEU A 158 10.18 -10.94 6.83
C LEU A 158 9.98 -12.38 7.31
N THR A 159 10.00 -13.36 6.40
CA THR A 159 9.84 -14.79 6.75
C THR A 159 10.99 -15.30 7.62
N GLY A 160 12.24 -14.85 7.37
CA GLY A 160 13.39 -15.22 8.19
C GLY A 160 13.30 -14.71 9.62
N LEU A 161 12.71 -13.52 9.83
CA LEU A 161 12.59 -12.89 11.15
C LEU A 161 11.38 -13.39 11.95
N GLN A 162 10.40 -14.04 11.31
CA GLN A 162 9.16 -14.50 11.95
C GLN A 162 9.43 -15.33 13.22
N SER A 163 10.31 -16.33 13.13
CA SER A 163 10.63 -17.21 14.27
C SER A 163 11.43 -16.49 15.35
N SER A 164 12.39 -15.63 14.96
CA SER A 164 13.25 -14.90 15.91
C SER A 164 12.47 -13.88 16.75
N LEU A 165 11.52 -13.19 16.13
CA LEU A 165 10.71 -12.14 16.74
C LEU A 165 9.35 -12.66 17.23
N GLY A 166 9.10 -13.98 17.16
CA GLY A 166 7.86 -14.64 17.59
C GLY A 166 6.60 -13.94 17.10
N LEU A 167 6.55 -13.60 15.80
CA LEU A 167 5.44 -12.88 15.19
C LEU A 167 4.23 -13.80 15.00
N THR A 168 3.04 -13.28 15.30
CA THR A 168 1.78 -13.98 15.06
C THR A 168 1.41 -13.95 13.58
N GLN A 169 0.50 -14.81 13.16
CA GLN A 169 0.08 -14.89 11.76
C GLN A 169 -0.61 -13.59 11.29
N ASP A 170 -1.35 -12.92 12.17
CA ASP A 170 -1.99 -11.63 11.88
C ASP A 170 -0.94 -10.52 11.67
N GLU A 171 0.08 -10.46 12.53
CA GLU A 171 1.20 -9.51 12.42
C GLU A 171 2.02 -9.77 11.14
N MET A 172 2.20 -11.04 10.78
CA MET A 172 2.86 -11.45 9.54
C MET A 172 2.08 -11.01 8.30
N ALA A 173 0.75 -11.22 8.31
CA ALA A 173 -0.13 -10.80 7.21
C ALA A 173 -0.16 -9.27 7.05
N LEU A 174 -0.23 -8.53 8.16
CA LEU A 174 -0.18 -7.07 8.14
C LEU A 174 1.18 -6.56 7.64
N SER A 175 2.29 -7.14 8.13
CA SER A 175 3.64 -6.81 7.65
C SER A 175 3.76 -7.07 6.15
N TRP A 176 3.21 -8.19 5.65
CA TRP A 176 3.20 -8.51 4.23
C TRP A 176 2.41 -7.48 3.41
N SER A 177 1.26 -7.03 3.91
CA SER A 177 0.47 -5.97 3.26
C SER A 177 1.24 -4.65 3.20
N ILE A 178 1.89 -4.25 4.30
CA ILE A 178 2.72 -3.04 4.35
C ILE A 178 3.90 -3.15 3.37
N ILE A 179 4.51 -4.33 3.24
CA ILE A 179 5.52 -4.59 2.20
C ILE A 179 4.92 -4.54 0.79
N ASN A 180 3.64 -4.77 0.56
CA ASN A 180 3.09 -4.53 -0.77
C ASN A 180 2.87 -3.03 -1.04
N ASP A 181 2.51 -2.27 -0.01
CA ASP A 181 2.26 -0.83 -0.10
C ASP A 181 3.55 -0.03 -0.30
N HIS A 182 4.68 -0.44 0.31
CA HIS A 182 5.94 0.31 0.16
C HIS A 182 6.42 0.41 -1.31
N TYR A 183 6.05 -0.53 -2.18
CA TYR A 183 6.37 -0.43 -3.61
C TYR A 183 5.64 0.71 -4.33
N MET A 184 4.65 1.35 -3.69
CA MET A 184 4.00 2.57 -4.18
C MET A 184 4.78 3.83 -3.80
N THR A 185 5.79 3.72 -2.93
CA THR A 185 6.68 4.80 -2.50
C THR A 185 8.05 4.70 -3.19
N ASP A 186 8.95 5.64 -2.93
CA ASP A 186 10.34 5.59 -3.43
C ASP A 186 11.28 4.75 -2.55
N LEU A 187 10.78 4.20 -1.44
CA LEU A 187 11.54 3.36 -0.51
C LEU A 187 12.36 2.23 -1.17
N PRO A 188 11.87 1.52 -2.22
CA PRO A 188 12.65 0.47 -2.88
C PRO A 188 13.98 0.94 -3.51
N LEU A 189 14.13 2.24 -3.78
CA LEU A 189 15.33 2.86 -4.36
C LEU A 189 16.22 3.54 -3.31
N LEU A 190 15.67 3.83 -2.13
CA LEU A 190 16.36 4.56 -1.06
C LEU A 190 17.02 3.60 -0.06
N TYR A 191 16.25 2.60 0.40
CA TYR A 191 16.64 1.79 1.54
C TYR A 191 16.83 0.31 1.18
N PRO A 192 17.69 -0.41 1.92
CA PRO A 192 17.84 -1.84 1.79
C PRO A 192 16.55 -2.62 2.11
N PRO A 193 16.34 -3.81 1.51
CA PRO A 193 15.13 -4.60 1.72
C PRO A 193 14.95 -5.07 3.17
N HIS A 194 16.04 -5.25 3.92
CA HIS A 194 15.95 -5.65 5.33
C HIS A 194 15.42 -4.52 6.22
N THR A 195 15.83 -3.26 5.97
CA THR A 195 15.32 -2.08 6.68
C THR A 195 13.82 -1.92 6.44
N VAL A 196 13.36 -2.08 5.19
CA VAL A 196 11.94 -2.03 4.83
C VAL A 196 11.14 -3.14 5.52
N ALA A 197 11.68 -4.37 5.59
CA ALA A 197 11.03 -5.46 6.31
C ALA A 197 10.88 -5.17 7.81
N LEU A 198 11.90 -4.58 8.45
CA LEU A 198 11.87 -4.21 9.86
C LEU A 198 10.90 -3.07 10.14
N MET A 199 10.85 -2.07 9.25
CA MET A 199 9.83 -1.03 9.30
C MET A 199 8.42 -1.64 9.25
N ALA A 200 8.17 -2.59 8.33
CA ALA A 200 6.87 -3.24 8.23
C ALA A 200 6.50 -4.03 9.49
N ILE A 201 7.46 -4.75 10.09
CA ILE A 201 7.27 -5.48 11.36
C ILE A 201 6.98 -4.51 12.51
N LEU A 202 7.74 -3.42 12.62
CA LEU A 202 7.53 -2.39 13.65
C LEU A 202 6.11 -1.84 13.55
N LEU A 203 5.67 -1.47 12.35
CA LEU A 203 4.33 -0.97 12.13
C LEU A 203 3.26 -2.02 12.43
N ALA A 204 3.48 -3.29 12.08
CA ALA A 204 2.54 -4.35 12.39
C ALA A 204 2.38 -4.61 13.90
N ILE A 205 3.47 -4.55 14.67
CA ILE A 205 3.45 -4.68 16.13
C ILE A 205 2.71 -3.50 16.78
N VAL A 206 2.94 -2.29 16.26
CA VAL A 206 2.33 -1.05 16.79
C VAL A 206 0.84 -0.99 16.47
N PHE A 207 0.46 -1.27 15.22
CA PHE A 207 -0.90 -1.07 14.68
C PHE A 207 -1.78 -2.33 14.71
N ARG A 208 -1.41 -3.36 15.46
CA ARG A 208 -2.17 -4.62 15.54
C ARG A 208 -3.68 -4.35 15.61
N PRO A 209 -4.48 -4.81 14.63
CA PRO A 209 -5.92 -4.62 14.66
C PRO A 209 -6.43 -5.39 15.88
N SER A 210 -7.01 -4.68 16.86
CA SER A 210 -7.67 -5.34 17.99
C SER A 210 -8.68 -6.33 17.41
N GLN A 211 -8.55 -7.61 17.80
CA GLN A 211 -9.35 -8.71 17.28
C GLN A 211 -10.87 -8.55 17.52
N ASN A 212 -11.31 -7.51 18.22
CA ASN A 212 -12.72 -7.23 18.47
C ASN A 212 -13.52 -6.82 17.23
N THR A 213 -12.93 -6.24 16.19
CA THR A 213 -13.73 -5.78 15.02
C THR A 213 -14.10 -6.93 14.08
N THR A 214 -13.20 -7.90 13.90
CA THR A 214 -13.43 -9.07 13.04
C THR A 214 -14.30 -10.13 13.71
N GLN A 215 -14.17 -10.32 15.03
CA GLN A 215 -15.02 -11.27 15.75
C GLN A 215 -16.44 -10.72 16.00
N ALA A 216 -16.61 -9.40 16.21
CA ALA A 216 -17.92 -8.79 16.29
C ALA A 216 -18.65 -8.80 14.93
N GLY A 217 -17.93 -8.60 13.82
CA GLY A 217 -18.49 -8.70 12.47
C GLY A 217 -18.88 -10.13 12.08
N ALA A 218 -18.04 -11.12 12.43
CA ALA A 218 -18.34 -12.54 12.19
C ALA A 218 -19.48 -13.06 13.08
N ALA A 219 -19.57 -12.62 14.34
CA ALA A 219 -20.68 -12.95 15.23
C ALA A 219 -21.99 -12.26 14.80
N ALA A 220 -21.93 -11.02 14.32
CA ALA A 220 -23.09 -10.31 13.76
C ALA A 220 -23.55 -10.94 12.43
N ALA A 221 -22.63 -11.37 11.57
CA ALA A 221 -22.95 -12.09 10.34
C ALA A 221 -23.56 -13.47 10.63
N ALA A 222 -23.01 -14.23 11.59
CA ALA A 222 -23.57 -15.50 12.02
C ALA A 222 -24.95 -15.35 12.69
N ALA A 223 -25.16 -14.30 13.48
CA ALA A 223 -26.45 -13.98 14.08
C ALA A 223 -27.49 -13.54 13.03
N ALA A 224 -27.08 -12.75 12.03
CA ALA A 224 -27.96 -12.36 10.91
C ALA A 224 -28.33 -13.56 10.02
N GLN A 225 -27.42 -14.50 9.81
CA GLN A 225 -27.64 -15.71 9.02
C GLN A 225 -28.52 -16.73 9.76
N ALA A 226 -28.43 -16.79 11.10
CA ALA A 226 -29.35 -17.54 11.95
C ALA A 226 -30.76 -16.92 12.01
N ALA A 227 -30.86 -15.59 12.02
CA ALA A 227 -32.14 -14.88 11.99
C ALA A 227 -32.86 -15.00 10.63
N ALA A 228 -32.11 -15.00 9.52
CA ALA A 228 -32.64 -15.21 8.18
C ALA A 228 -33.13 -16.65 7.92
N ALA A 229 -32.55 -17.65 8.60
CA ALA A 229 -33.01 -19.04 8.51
C ALA A 229 -34.33 -19.29 9.28
N ALA A 230 -34.64 -18.46 10.28
CA ALA A 230 -35.88 -18.53 11.05
C ALA A 230 -37.05 -17.79 10.39
N ALA A 231 -36.78 -16.81 9.53
CA ALA A 231 -37.79 -16.09 8.75
C ALA A 231 -37.81 -16.62 7.31
N GLY A 232 -38.57 -17.69 7.07
CA GLY A 232 -38.70 -18.31 5.74
C GLY A 232 -39.07 -17.30 4.65
N GLY A 233 -38.14 -17.03 3.74
CA GLY A 233 -38.34 -16.17 2.57
C GLY A 233 -37.14 -16.25 1.63
N GLY A 234 -37.27 -17.00 0.54
CA GLY A 234 -36.25 -17.07 -0.50
C GLY A 234 -36.21 -15.82 -1.37
N ALA A 235 -35.02 -15.26 -1.60
CA ALA A 235 -34.69 -14.50 -2.81
C ALA A 235 -33.16 -14.31 -2.95
N ALA A 236 -32.71 -14.44 -4.20
CA ALA A 236 -31.38 -14.33 -4.78
C ALA A 236 -30.33 -13.44 -4.07
N ALA A 237 -29.15 -14.02 -3.81
CA ALA A 237 -27.94 -13.30 -3.41
C ALA A 237 -27.15 -12.85 -4.65
N GLY A 238 -27.18 -11.54 -4.95
CA GLY A 238 -26.18 -10.89 -5.78
C GLY A 238 -24.91 -10.66 -4.95
N ALA A 239 -23.89 -11.48 -5.18
CA ALA A 239 -22.59 -11.34 -4.54
C ALA A 239 -21.82 -10.14 -5.11
N ALA A 240 -21.82 -9.02 -4.38
CA ALA A 240 -20.88 -7.94 -4.63
C ALA A 240 -19.46 -8.40 -4.21
N MET A 241 -18.55 -8.47 -5.17
CA MET A 241 -17.13 -8.76 -4.93
C MET A 241 -16.49 -7.68 -4.05
N ALA A 242 -16.32 -7.96 -2.76
CA ALA A 242 -15.41 -7.21 -1.90
C ALA A 242 -13.97 -7.62 -2.21
N GLN A 243 -13.16 -6.68 -2.72
CA GLN A 243 -11.74 -6.91 -2.97
C GLN A 243 -10.98 -7.08 -1.65
N PRO A 244 -10.07 -8.07 -1.50
CA PRO A 244 -9.43 -8.38 -0.22
C PRO A 244 -8.35 -7.37 0.25
N GLY A 245 -8.11 -6.28 -0.50
CA GLY A 245 -6.97 -5.38 -0.28
C GLY A 245 -7.24 -4.17 0.62
N MET A 246 -8.50 -3.88 0.97
CA MET A 246 -8.89 -2.64 1.66
C MET A 246 -8.98 -2.76 3.19
N ALA A 247 -8.94 -3.98 3.74
CA ALA A 247 -9.13 -4.21 5.17
C ALA A 247 -7.93 -3.75 6.04
N GLY A 248 -6.69 -3.89 5.53
CA GLY A 248 -5.49 -3.44 6.23
C GLY A 248 -5.37 -1.91 6.28
N ILE A 249 -5.80 -1.24 5.22
CA ILE A 249 -5.71 0.22 5.05
C ILE A 249 -6.66 0.94 6.00
N ASN A 250 -7.92 0.48 6.08
CA ASN A 250 -8.88 1.04 7.04
C ASN A 250 -8.45 0.84 8.51
N ALA A 251 -7.69 -0.21 8.82
CA ALA A 251 -7.20 -0.45 10.17
C ALA A 251 -6.08 0.54 10.56
N VAL A 252 -5.18 0.89 9.63
CA VAL A 252 -4.09 1.84 9.86
C VAL A 252 -4.62 3.28 9.90
N THR A 253 -5.49 3.67 8.96
CA THR A 253 -6.13 4.99 8.94
C THR A 253 -7.03 5.22 10.16
N ALA A 254 -7.86 4.23 10.54
CA ALA A 254 -8.69 4.34 11.74
C ALA A 254 -7.85 4.39 13.04
N ALA A 255 -6.70 3.71 13.07
CA ALA A 255 -5.78 3.76 14.21
C ALA A 255 -5.05 5.12 14.30
N LEU A 256 -4.66 5.72 13.17
CA LEU A 256 -4.03 7.05 13.13
C LEU A 256 -5.03 8.15 13.55
N ALA A 257 -6.28 8.08 13.10
CA ALA A 257 -7.35 8.96 13.53
C ALA A 257 -7.63 8.84 15.05
N GLN A 258 -7.59 7.63 15.61
CA GLN A 258 -7.72 7.42 17.07
C GLN A 258 -6.51 7.88 17.87
N ALA A 259 -5.30 7.88 17.28
CA ALA A 259 -4.10 8.39 17.92
C ALA A 259 -4.07 9.93 17.97
N GLN A 260 -4.53 10.60 16.91
CA GLN A 260 -4.63 12.07 16.87
C GLN A 260 -5.73 12.62 17.79
N ALA A 261 -6.82 11.87 18.00
CA ALA A 261 -7.90 12.24 18.93
C ALA A 261 -7.53 12.13 20.43
N ARG A 262 -6.29 11.74 20.78
CA ARG A 262 -5.84 11.52 22.17
C ARG A 262 -4.92 12.60 22.74
N GLN A 263 -4.87 13.79 22.15
CA GLN A 263 -4.24 14.93 22.83
C GLN A 263 -5.15 15.45 23.97
N PRO A 264 -4.65 15.67 25.19
CA PRO A 264 -5.45 16.21 26.29
C PRO A 264 -5.71 17.71 26.07
N PRO A 265 -6.90 18.25 26.38
CA PRO A 265 -7.14 19.68 26.36
C PRO A 265 -6.39 20.35 27.52
N THR A 266 -5.67 21.43 27.23
CA THR A 266 -5.07 22.33 28.23
C THR A 266 -6.16 23.13 28.96
N PRO A 267 -6.02 23.43 30.27
CA PRO A 267 -7.01 24.19 31.02
C PRO A 267 -6.70 25.69 30.97
N GLY A 268 -7.69 26.50 30.57
CA GLY A 268 -7.59 27.95 30.59
C GLY A 268 -8.95 28.66 30.64
N GLY A 269 -9.29 29.19 31.83
CA GLY A 269 -9.87 30.52 32.00
C GLY A 269 -11.37 30.78 31.76
N GLY A 270 -12.15 30.74 32.85
CA GLY A 270 -13.01 31.85 33.33
C GLY A 270 -14.19 32.40 32.50
N GLY A 271 -15.40 32.35 33.07
CA GLY A 271 -16.52 33.21 32.68
C GLY A 271 -17.89 32.74 33.14
N ALA A 272 -18.31 33.16 34.33
CA ALA A 272 -19.68 33.03 34.84
C ALA A 272 -20.68 33.91 34.06
N VAL A 273 -22.00 33.60 34.12
CA VAL A 273 -23.13 34.50 34.50
C VAL A 273 -24.48 33.73 34.31
N VAL A 274 -25.13 33.25 35.38
CA VAL A 274 -26.42 33.69 36.02
C VAL A 274 -27.74 33.34 35.28
N GLY A 275 -28.62 32.53 35.92
CA GLY A 275 -30.07 32.33 35.57
C GLY A 275 -31.00 33.34 36.30
N PRO A 276 -32.26 33.06 36.72
CA PRO A 276 -33.33 32.07 36.37
C PRO A 276 -34.70 32.84 36.22
N PRO A 277 -35.94 32.44 36.67
CA PRO A 277 -36.56 31.14 37.08
C PRO A 277 -38.05 30.89 36.61
N GLY A 278 -38.61 29.70 36.91
CA GLY A 278 -40.01 29.57 37.39
C GLY A 278 -40.89 28.43 36.83
N GLY A 279 -41.37 27.52 37.72
CA GLY A 279 -42.58 26.69 37.53
C GLY A 279 -42.52 25.25 38.10
N GLN A 280 -43.25 24.97 39.18
CA GLN A 280 -43.31 23.70 39.94
C GLN A 280 -44.47 22.74 39.55
N GLN A 281 -44.42 21.52 40.13
CA GLN A 281 -45.49 20.50 40.39
C GLN A 281 -45.84 19.51 39.25
N GLN A 282 -46.20 18.23 39.44
CA GLN A 282 -46.11 17.20 40.51
C GLN A 282 -46.63 15.86 39.90
N GLN A 283 -46.06 14.72 40.29
CA GLN A 283 -46.65 13.35 40.35
C GLN A 283 -47.20 12.61 39.09
N GLN A 284 -46.53 11.50 38.72
CA GLN A 284 -46.96 10.09 38.95
C GLN A 284 -46.82 9.15 37.72
N ALA A 285 -46.04 8.07 37.96
CA ALA A 285 -46.06 6.71 37.38
C ALA A 285 -45.92 6.49 35.85
N GLY A 286 -44.82 5.84 35.46
CA GLY A 286 -44.69 5.16 34.17
C GLY A 286 -43.32 4.48 34.05
N ALA A 287 -43.31 3.15 34.06
CA ALA A 287 -42.11 2.30 33.98
C ALA A 287 -41.30 2.54 32.69
N ALA A 288 -39.97 2.63 32.81
CA ALA A 288 -39.03 2.38 31.72
C ALA A 288 -37.66 2.01 32.31
N ASP A 289 -37.42 0.69 32.38
CA ASP A 289 -36.12 0.07 32.57
C ASP A 289 -35.23 0.44 31.36
N GLY A 290 -34.19 1.23 31.58
CA GLY A 290 -33.16 1.51 30.58
C GLY A 290 -31.86 0.85 31.02
N PRO A 291 -31.25 -0.06 30.24
CA PRO A 291 -29.99 -0.65 30.63
C PRO A 291 -28.89 0.40 30.44
N ALA A 292 -28.30 0.83 31.54
CA ALA A 292 -27.01 1.49 31.56
C ALA A 292 -25.98 0.55 30.91
N GLY A 293 -25.41 0.98 29.79
CA GLY A 293 -24.33 0.28 29.09
C GLY A 293 -23.05 0.26 29.92
N GLY A 294 -22.96 -0.66 30.87
CA GLY A 294 -21.71 -1.03 31.53
C GLY A 294 -20.88 -1.88 30.59
N VAL A 295 -19.72 -1.37 30.15
CA VAL A 295 -18.66 -2.20 29.58
C VAL A 295 -18.30 -3.28 30.61
N SER A 296 -18.66 -4.54 30.34
CA SER A 296 -18.43 -5.67 31.24
C SER A 296 -16.97 -5.75 31.67
N ALA A 297 -16.70 -6.00 32.96
CA ALA A 297 -15.35 -6.11 33.53
C ALA A 297 -14.42 -7.11 32.80
N SER A 298 -15.01 -8.07 32.06
CA SER A 298 -14.31 -9.00 31.17
C SER A 298 -13.70 -8.32 29.94
N GLN A 299 -14.35 -7.30 29.38
CA GLN A 299 -13.83 -6.54 28.22
C GLN A 299 -12.68 -5.61 28.63
N SER A 300 -12.77 -4.95 29.79
CA SER A 300 -11.70 -4.09 30.29
C SER A 300 -10.45 -4.89 30.71
N ALA A 301 -10.63 -6.10 31.26
CA ALA A 301 -9.52 -7.01 31.56
C ALA A 301 -8.82 -7.54 30.29
N ALA A 302 -9.58 -7.89 29.24
CA ALA A 302 -9.04 -8.37 27.96
C ALA A 302 -8.21 -7.28 27.25
N LEU A 303 -8.72 -6.05 27.18
CA LEU A 303 -8.00 -4.90 26.60
C LEU A 303 -6.70 -4.58 27.36
N SER A 304 -6.70 -4.77 28.69
CA SER A 304 -5.52 -4.53 29.53
C SER A 304 -4.43 -5.59 29.30
N LYS A 305 -4.84 -6.87 29.12
CA LYS A 305 -3.94 -7.97 28.81
C LYS A 305 -3.32 -7.83 27.41
N GLU A 306 -4.12 -7.45 26.42
CA GLU A 306 -3.66 -7.23 25.04
C GLU A 306 -2.67 -6.07 24.94
N LYS A 307 -2.92 -4.97 25.67
CA LYS A 307 -1.94 -3.87 25.79
C LYS A 307 -0.63 -4.34 26.40
N ASN A 308 -0.68 -5.14 27.47
CA ASN A 308 0.52 -5.63 28.14
C ASN A 308 1.36 -6.56 27.24
N GLU A 309 0.70 -7.43 26.46
CA GLU A 309 1.37 -8.25 25.45
C GLU A 309 2.04 -7.40 24.36
N ARG A 310 1.37 -6.34 23.90
CA ARG A 310 1.93 -5.40 22.91
C ARG A 310 3.18 -4.71 23.43
N TYR A 311 3.14 -4.16 24.65
CA TYR A 311 4.31 -3.53 25.26
C TYR A 311 5.46 -4.50 25.45
N SER A 312 5.17 -5.74 25.85
CA SER A 312 6.19 -6.80 25.99
C SER A 312 6.85 -7.16 24.65
N LYS A 313 6.05 -7.34 23.58
CA LYS A 313 6.58 -7.58 22.23
C LYS A 313 7.37 -6.40 21.68
N MET A 314 6.87 -5.18 21.87
CA MET A 314 7.55 -3.96 21.45
C MET A 314 8.88 -3.79 22.21
N HIS A 315 8.89 -4.10 23.50
CA HIS A 315 10.11 -4.09 24.31
C HIS A 315 11.11 -5.14 23.82
N ARG A 316 10.67 -6.38 23.54
CA ARG A 316 11.52 -7.42 22.94
C ARG A 316 12.07 -6.99 21.58
N PHE A 317 11.24 -6.40 20.72
CA PHE A 317 11.66 -5.89 19.43
C PHE A 317 12.68 -4.75 19.58
N GLY A 318 12.46 -3.83 20.54
CA GLY A 318 13.39 -2.76 20.86
C GLY A 318 14.74 -3.27 21.38
N LEU A 319 14.74 -4.29 22.26
CA LEU A 319 15.97 -4.95 22.71
C LEU A 319 16.69 -5.63 21.55
N TRP A 320 15.96 -6.37 20.71
CA TRP A 320 16.52 -7.01 19.53
C TRP A 320 17.13 -5.99 18.55
N LEU A 321 16.46 -4.86 18.34
CA LEU A 321 16.97 -3.76 17.52
C LEU A 321 18.21 -3.11 18.14
N ALA A 322 18.26 -2.95 19.46
CA ALA A 322 19.41 -2.36 20.15
C ALA A 322 20.64 -3.29 20.13
N GLU A 323 20.43 -4.61 20.20
CA GLU A 323 21.48 -5.62 20.02
C GLU A 323 21.93 -5.73 18.56
N SER A 324 21.06 -5.39 17.62
CA SER A 324 21.35 -5.42 16.20
C SER A 324 22.01 -4.10 15.76
N ASN A 325 23.08 -4.16 14.97
CA ASN A 325 23.75 -2.95 14.44
C ASN A 325 22.98 -2.34 13.25
N ILE A 326 21.67 -2.16 13.40
CA ILE A 326 20.76 -1.71 12.36
C ILE A 326 20.49 -0.23 12.55
N ASP A 327 20.51 0.51 11.44
CA ASP A 327 20.25 1.94 11.44
C ASP A 327 18.77 2.24 11.76
N ILE A 328 18.55 2.81 12.95
CA ILE A 328 17.22 3.19 13.45
C ILE A 328 16.70 4.43 12.72
N GLU A 329 17.58 5.36 12.33
CA GLU A 329 17.19 6.57 11.60
C GLU A 329 16.56 6.19 10.26
N ALA A 330 17.18 5.24 9.55
CA ALA A 330 16.61 4.70 8.31
C ALA A 330 15.23 4.05 8.50
N ILE A 331 14.97 3.38 9.63
CA ILE A 331 13.65 2.80 9.93
C ILE A 331 12.63 3.92 10.16
N VAL A 332 12.98 4.93 10.94
CA VAL A 332 12.11 6.09 11.22
C VAL A 332 11.75 6.80 9.93
N ASP A 333 12.73 7.08 9.08
CA ASP A 333 12.50 7.70 7.78
C ASP A 333 11.60 6.84 6.88
N CYS A 334 11.82 5.52 6.83
CA CYS A 334 10.94 4.61 6.10
C CYS A 334 9.49 4.69 6.59
N THR A 335 9.31 4.77 7.91
CA THR A 335 7.99 4.91 8.53
C THR A 335 7.34 6.25 8.16
N GLN A 336 8.08 7.36 8.20
CA GLN A 336 7.55 8.69 7.87
C GLN A 336 7.11 8.77 6.40
N GLU A 337 7.91 8.24 5.47
CA GLU A 337 7.54 8.17 4.05
C GLU A 337 6.27 7.35 3.84
N LEU A 338 6.10 6.23 4.56
CA LEU A 338 4.92 5.40 4.44
C LEU A 338 3.67 6.07 5.05
N ILE A 339 3.79 6.76 6.18
CA ILE A 339 2.69 7.55 6.75
C ILE A 339 2.27 8.65 5.78
N SER A 340 3.22 9.42 5.25
CA SER A 340 2.95 10.45 4.26
C SER A 340 2.29 9.88 3.01
N PHE A 341 2.71 8.69 2.56
CA PHE A 341 2.07 7.99 1.46
C PHE A 341 0.59 7.68 1.74
N TYR A 342 0.24 7.22 2.94
CA TYR A 342 -1.16 6.95 3.28
C TYR A 342 -2.02 8.23 3.24
N ASP A 343 -1.48 9.38 3.68
CA ASP A 343 -2.18 10.67 3.56
C ASP A 343 -2.42 11.06 2.08
N PHE A 344 -1.42 10.86 1.21
CA PHE A 344 -1.56 11.11 -0.23
C PHE A 344 -2.54 10.15 -0.91
N GLN A 345 -2.62 8.91 -0.42
CA GLN A 345 -3.51 7.88 -0.94
C GLN A 345 -4.98 8.24 -0.70
N GLU A 346 -5.32 8.90 0.40
CA GLU A 346 -6.69 9.38 0.64
C GLU A 346 -7.15 10.40 -0.39
N GLN A 347 -6.21 11.20 -0.92
CA GLN A 347 -6.47 12.23 -1.92
C GLN A 347 -6.44 11.68 -3.36
N TYR A 348 -6.13 10.40 -3.55
CA TYR A 348 -5.99 9.79 -4.87
C TYR A 348 -7.33 9.67 -5.60
N ASN A 349 -7.40 10.22 -6.82
CA ASN A 349 -8.53 10.05 -7.71
C ASN A 349 -8.10 9.29 -8.99
N ASP A 350 -8.58 8.04 -9.13
CA ASP A 350 -8.25 7.16 -10.25
C ASP A 350 -8.68 7.73 -11.60
N LYS A 351 -9.87 8.35 -11.66
CA LYS A 351 -10.41 8.90 -12.91
C LYS A 351 -9.57 10.08 -13.39
N LEU A 352 -9.30 11.02 -12.50
CA LEU A 352 -8.50 12.21 -12.81
C LEU A 352 -7.08 11.83 -13.26
N THR A 353 -6.42 10.94 -12.50
CA THR A 353 -5.06 10.48 -12.81
C THR A 353 -5.02 9.78 -14.17
N ARG A 354 -5.99 8.90 -14.43
CA ARG A 354 -6.12 8.22 -15.73
C ARG A 354 -6.36 9.20 -16.86
N GLU A 355 -7.25 10.16 -16.70
CA GLU A 355 -7.57 11.17 -17.73
C GLU A 355 -6.35 12.01 -18.08
N GLN A 356 -5.56 12.44 -17.10
CA GLN A 356 -4.32 13.18 -17.33
C GLN A 356 -3.31 12.35 -18.12
N ILE A 357 -3.15 11.07 -17.77
CA ILE A 357 -2.26 10.15 -18.50
C ILE A 357 -2.73 9.93 -19.94
N VAL A 358 -4.01 9.62 -20.12
CA VAL A 358 -4.60 9.36 -21.44
C VAL A 358 -4.56 10.61 -22.33
N ARG A 359 -4.71 11.81 -21.75
CA ARG A 359 -4.65 13.07 -22.48
C ARG A 359 -3.31 13.26 -23.17
N PHE A 360 -2.18 13.08 -22.47
CA PHE A 360 -0.87 13.24 -23.11
C PHE A 360 -0.58 12.10 -24.10
N ILE A 361 -1.00 10.87 -23.81
CA ILE A 361 -0.85 9.73 -24.72
C ILE A 361 -1.52 10.03 -26.07
N LYS A 362 -2.79 10.46 -26.04
CA LYS A 362 -3.56 10.78 -27.25
C LYS A 362 -3.01 12.00 -27.97
N ALA A 363 -2.67 13.06 -27.23
CA ALA A 363 -2.12 14.28 -27.82
C ALA A 363 -0.79 14.04 -28.56
N ARG A 364 -0.02 13.03 -28.13
CA ARG A 364 1.24 12.63 -28.77
C ARG A 364 1.10 11.48 -29.78
N GLY A 365 -0.10 10.93 -29.98
CA GLY A 365 -0.30 9.77 -30.85
C GLY A 365 0.38 8.49 -30.35
N LEU A 366 0.71 8.43 -29.05
CA LEU A 366 1.35 7.27 -28.42
C LEU A 366 0.37 6.11 -28.22
N ASP A 367 -0.89 6.24 -28.63
CA ASP A 367 -1.93 5.21 -28.56
C ASP A 367 -1.86 4.17 -29.70
N LYS A 368 -1.13 4.48 -30.78
CA LYS A 368 -1.04 3.65 -32.00
C LYS A 368 0.23 2.80 -32.13
N GLY A 369 1.17 2.94 -31.17
CA GLY A 369 2.35 2.07 -31.02
C GLY A 369 3.61 2.55 -31.72
#